data_AF-U2B9R1-F1
#
_entry.id   AF-U2B9R1-F1
#
_cell.length_a   1.000
_cell.length_b   1.000
_cell.length_c   1.000
_cell.angle_alpha   90.00
_cell.angle_beta   90.00
_cell.angle_gamma   90.00
#
_symmetry.space_group_name_H-M   'P 1'
#
loop_
_entity.id
_entity.type
_entity.pdbx_description
1 polymer ?
#
loop_
_entity_poly.entity_id
_entity_poly.type
_entity_poly.pdbx_seq_one_letter_code
_entity_poly.pdbx_strand_id
1 'polypeptide(L)' 'VLGAGGRLSLGAGTPAGNEQRARLRAEGISILNERVDIRRHGWRPMEHSG' A
#
# COMPACT_ATOMS: atom_id res chain seq x y z
N VAL A 1 -6.07 3.87 2.57
CA VAL A 1 -6.45 2.46 2.86
C VAL A 1 -6.22 1.63 1.61
N LEU A 2 -5.53 0.49 1.73
CA LEU A 2 -5.33 -0.45 0.63
C LEU A 2 -6.45 -1.50 0.66
N GLY A 3 -6.92 -1.94 -0.51
CA GLY A 3 -7.82 -3.09 -0.60
C GLY A 3 -7.12 -4.41 -0.26
N ALA A 4 -7.90 -5.46 0.03
CA ALA A 4 -7.37 -6.81 0.19
C ALA A 4 -6.55 -7.20 -1.06
N GLY A 5 -5.24 -7.46 -0.88
CA GLY A 5 -4.30 -7.69 -1.98
C GLY A 5 -3.43 -6.49 -2.37
N GLY A 6 -3.41 -5.41 -1.59
CA GLY A 6 -2.46 -4.30 -1.76
C GLY A 6 -2.82 -3.31 -2.87
N ARG A 7 -4.03 -3.38 -3.44
CA ARG A 7 -4.48 -2.41 -4.46
C ARG A 7 -4.75 -1.06 -3.81
N LEU A 8 -4.25 0.02 -4.42
CA LEU A 8 -4.61 1.38 -4.05
C LEU A 8 -6.11 1.58 -4.29
N SER A 9 -6.85 1.97 -3.25
CA SER A 9 -8.27 2.28 -3.39
C SER A 9 -8.52 3.66 -4.01
N LEU A 10 -7.49 4.52 -4.06
CA LEU A 10 -7.58 5.87 -4.61
C LEU A 10 -7.07 5.91 -6.05
N GLY A 11 -7.92 6.39 -6.96
CA GLY A 11 -7.61 6.50 -8.37
C GLY A 11 -6.38 7.37 -8.66
N ALA A 12 -5.68 7.06 -9.74
CA ALA A 12 -4.59 7.87 -10.27
C ALA A 12 -5.09 9.27 -10.65
N GLY A 13 -4.27 10.30 -10.42
CA GLY A 13 -4.60 11.69 -10.77
C GLY A 13 -5.46 12.45 -9.76
N THR A 14 -5.96 11.78 -8.72
CA THR A 14 -6.60 12.46 -7.58
C THR A 14 -5.55 12.99 -6.60
N PRO A 15 -5.76 14.14 -5.93
CA PRO A 15 -4.83 14.66 -4.93
C PRO A 15 -4.53 13.63 -3.83
N ALA A 16 -5.58 13.05 -3.23
CA ALA A 16 -5.43 12.04 -2.19
C ALA A 16 -4.71 10.76 -2.68
N GLY A 17 -4.95 10.35 -3.93
CA GLY A 17 -4.24 9.23 -4.53
C GLY A 17 -2.76 9.54 -4.75
N ASN A 18 -2.42 10.75 -5.16
CA ASN A 18 -1.03 11.17 -5.35
C ASN A 18 -0.29 11.26 -4.01
N GLU A 19 -0.92 11.81 -2.98
CA GLU A 19 -0.38 11.83 -1.62
C GLU A 19 -0.13 10.43 -1.09
N GLN A 20 -1.08 9.50 -1.28
CA GLN A 20 -0.88 8.11 -0.87
C GLN A 20 0.33 7.47 -1.58
N ARG A 21 0.49 7.69 -2.89
CA ARG A 21 1.66 7.21 -3.66
C ARG A 21 2.97 7.86 -3.19
N ALA A 22 2.95 9.16 -2.88
CA ALA A 22 4.11 9.88 -2.37
C ALA A 22 4.56 9.35 -1.00
N ARG A 23 3.62 9.11 -0.08
CA ARG A 23 3.90 8.52 1.24
C ARG A 23 4.49 7.11 1.13
N LEU A 24 3.87 6.25 0.31
CA LEU A 24 4.38 4.91 0.07
C LEU A 24 5.82 4.94 -0.49
N ARG A 25 6.12 5.84 -1.44
CA ARG A 25 7.49 6.02 -1.96
C ARG A 25 8.46 6.54 -0.91
N ALA A 26 8.05 7.48 -0.06
CA ALA A 26 8.86 7.99 1.03
C ALA A 26 9.20 6.89 2.06
N GLU A 27 8.28 5.94 2.25
CA GLU A 27 8.49 4.73 3.07
C GLU A 27 9.29 3.63 2.34
N GLY A 28 9.74 3.86 1.10
CA GLY A 28 10.48 2.87 0.30
C GLY A 28 9.60 1.73 -0.23
N ILE A 29 8.28 1.90 -0.22
CA ILE A 29 7.31 0.92 -0.71
C ILE A 29 7.08 1.13 -2.20
N SER A 30 7.47 0.13 -2.99
CA SER A 30 7.27 0.14 -4.44
C SER A 30 5.83 -0.19 -4.81
N ILE A 31 5.32 0.52 -5.82
CA ILE A 31 3.98 0.35 -6.38
C ILE A 31 4.11 -0.05 -7.85
N LEU A 32 3.45 -1.14 -8.26
CA LEU A 32 3.40 -1.63 -9.64
C LEU A 32 1.94 -1.82 -10.06
N ASN A 33 1.51 -1.21 -11.18
CA ASN A 33 0.11 -1.28 -11.65
C ASN A 33 -0.91 -0.99 -10.54
N GLU A 34 -0.67 0.07 -9.77
CA GLU A 34 -1.52 0.48 -8.64
C GLU A 34 -1.63 -0.55 -7.50
N ARG A 35 -0.69 -1.50 -7.45
CA ARG A 35 -0.57 -2.48 -6.37
C ARG A 35 0.73 -2.31 -5.61
N VAL A 36 0.61 -2.34 -4.29
CA VAL A 36 1.73 -2.51 -3.36
C VAL A 36 2.10 -3.99 -3.30
N ASP A 37 3.40 -4.29 -3.25
CA ASP A 37 3.87 -5.64 -2.94
C ASP A 37 3.59 -5.97 -1.47
N ILE A 38 2.40 -6.52 -1.21
CA ILE A 38 1.95 -6.90 0.12
C ILE A 38 2.70 -8.13 0.66
N ARG A 39 3.44 -8.89 -0.16
CA ARG A 39 4.27 -9.99 0.36
C ARG A 39 5.51 -9.46 1.07
N ARG A 40 6.04 -8.35 0.56
CA ARG A 40 7.22 -7.66 1.10
C ARG A 40 6.87 -6.62 2.17
N HIS A 41 5.80 -5.85 1.96
CA HIS A 41 5.43 -4.71 2.79
C HIS A 41 4.11 -4.90 3.53
N GLY A 42 3.43 -6.04 3.33
CA GLY A 42 2.22 -6.33 4.06
C GLY A 42 2.51 -6.49 5.54
N TRP A 43 1.62 -5.94 6.34
CA TRP A 43 1.64 -6.18 7.77
C TRP A 43 1.42 -7.68 7.99
N ARG A 44 2.46 -8.37 8.48
CA ARG A 44 2.30 -9.71 9.03
C ARG A 44 1.81 -9.49 10.45
N PRO A 45 0.53 -9.76 10.77
CA PRO A 45 0.16 -9.83 12.17
C PRO A 45 1.08 -10.90 12.76
N MET A 46 1.94 -10.52 13.70
CA MET A 46 2.59 -11.51 14.55
C MET A 46 1.46 -12.36 15.12
N GLU A 47 1.60 -13.68 15.00
CA GLU A 47 0.74 -14.68 15.63
C GLU A 47 0.35 -14.12 16.99
N HIS A 48 -0.93 -13.81 17.19
CA HIS A 48 -1.42 -13.48 18.51
C HIS A 48 -1.15 -14.75 19.32
N SER A 49 -0.11 -14.70 20.16
CA SER A 49 0.08 -15.67 21.23
C SER A 49 -1.15 -15.54 22.13
N GLY A 50 -2.14 -16.38 21.88
CA GLY A 50 -3.28 -16.63 22.74
C GLY A 50 -3.10 -17.97 23.39
#